data_AF-A0A9W8PSV0-F1
#
_entry.id   AF-A0A9W8PSV0-F1
#
_cell.length_a   1.000
_cell.length_b   1.000
_cell.length_c   1.000
_cell.angle_alpha   90.00
_cell.angle_beta   90.00
_cell.angle_gamma   90.00
#
_symmetry.space_group_name_H-M   'P 1'
#
loop_
_entity.id
_entity.type
_entity.pdbx_description
1 polymer ?
#
loop_
_entity_poly.entity_id
_entity_poly.type
_entity_poly.pdbx_seq_one_letter_code
_entity_poly.pdbx_strand_id
1 'polypeptide(L)'
;MISQGITPLIPTRGSISASGDLSPLSYLGGMLEGNESIFVRVPDSHAVSKVVSAKEALESRGLSPVVLEPKEGLAIMNGTSVSTGHAALVLHDCHDLAILCQLLTSMTVEALAGKLSNFHDFISDVRPHSGQKEVSSNIREFLQGSKLCNGGEIDSKGLAQDRYAIRTAPQWIGPQLEDLSSAEAQISIELNATTDNPLIDVDNSCVHHGGNFQAASLTSAMEKARTVITMLGRLLLAQSGELVNPDLNKGLPPNLCADDPTISFSCKGVDINMTAYYSELAFLANSVASHVQSAELNNQSVNSLALISSRMTERATEILTMMVAAHLFTLCQAVDLRARDEDFLRKAHPLMQDRFADLFSDTISGEELSDMLPDLWSAFLSSWRANNRLESKARCRRVSVDMTSCLMEKFDFSNCRFRLILQRLQGWQRGLPDHLVSEYVSVEDRFSREQSTPRYLGKSTLRLYNFVRTRLGSERVRAPNDDDRNPDY
;
A
#
# COMPACT_ATOMS: atom_id res chain seq x y z
N MET A 1 -20.39 10.39 31.48
CA MET A 1 -19.98 9.08 30.93
C MET A 1 -18.71 9.21 30.11
N ILE A 2 -18.72 9.86 28.95
CA ILE A 2 -17.54 10.04 28.07
C ILE A 2 -16.33 10.62 28.83
N SER A 3 -16.51 11.74 29.55
CA SER A 3 -15.43 12.37 30.33
C SER A 3 -14.85 11.50 31.46
N GLN A 4 -15.61 10.50 31.91
CA GLN A 4 -15.21 9.56 32.96
C GLN A 4 -14.72 8.22 32.38
N GLY A 5 -14.68 8.08 31.04
CA GLY A 5 -14.29 6.85 30.36
C GLY A 5 -15.22 5.65 30.61
N ILE A 6 -16.48 5.90 30.98
CA ILE A 6 -17.48 4.84 31.18
C ILE A 6 -18.09 4.49 29.82
N THR A 7 -17.92 3.24 29.40
CA THR A 7 -18.40 2.75 28.09
C THR A 7 -19.27 1.51 28.25
N PRO A 8 -20.53 1.51 27.76
CA PRO A 8 -21.41 0.35 27.88
C PRO A 8 -20.92 -0.82 27.02
N LEU A 9 -21.11 -2.04 27.53
CA LEU A 9 -20.89 -3.27 26.76
C LEU A 9 -22.13 -3.54 25.91
N ILE A 10 -22.04 -3.15 24.64
CA ILE A 10 -23.14 -3.26 23.67
C ILE A 10 -22.95 -4.51 22.80
N PRO A 11 -23.98 -5.33 22.58
CA PRO A 11 -23.91 -6.45 21.64
C PRO A 11 -23.60 -6.00 20.21
N THR A 12 -22.67 -6.70 19.55
CA THR A 12 -22.24 -6.39 18.18
C THR A 12 -23.32 -6.63 17.11
N ARG A 13 -24.39 -7.36 17.42
CA ARG A 13 -25.49 -7.73 16.50
C ARG A 13 -26.84 -7.49 17.19
N GLY A 14 -27.87 -7.29 16.37
CA GLY A 14 -29.25 -7.07 16.83
C GLY A 14 -29.92 -5.83 16.25
N SER A 15 -29.18 -4.98 15.54
CA SER A 15 -29.73 -3.83 14.81
C SER A 15 -29.91 -4.14 13.31
N ILE A 16 -31.02 -3.67 12.75
CA ILE A 16 -31.26 -3.53 11.31
C ILE A 16 -31.24 -2.05 10.87
N SER A 17 -30.93 -1.13 11.79
CA SER A 17 -30.82 0.32 11.55
C SER A 17 -32.06 0.90 10.85
N ALA A 18 -33.24 0.49 11.33
CA ALA A 18 -34.53 0.72 10.67
C ALA A 18 -35.35 1.81 11.35
N SER A 19 -35.66 1.63 12.64
CA SER A 19 -36.13 2.67 13.56
C SER A 19 -34.96 3.22 14.38
N GLY A 20 -33.80 3.34 13.72
CA GLY A 20 -32.51 3.54 14.35
C GLY A 20 -31.88 2.25 14.85
N ASP A 21 -30.81 2.39 15.62
CA ASP A 21 -30.07 1.30 16.27
C ASP A 21 -30.66 0.96 17.65
N LEU A 22 -31.95 0.65 17.67
CA LEU A 22 -32.76 0.44 18.88
C LEU A 22 -32.09 -0.49 19.90
N SER A 23 -31.73 -1.71 19.49
CA SER A 23 -31.16 -2.69 20.40
C SER A 23 -29.82 -2.24 20.96
N PRO A 24 -28.86 -1.74 20.18
CA PRO A 24 -27.65 -1.11 20.71
C PRO A 24 -27.90 0.08 21.65
N LEU A 25 -28.80 1.00 21.27
CA LEU A 25 -29.06 2.22 22.04
C LEU A 25 -29.86 1.97 23.32
N SER A 26 -30.60 0.86 23.42
CA SER A 26 -31.26 0.49 24.69
C SER A 26 -30.25 0.14 25.79
N TYR A 27 -29.05 -0.35 25.46
CA TYR A 27 -27.97 -0.55 26.43
C TYR A 27 -27.42 0.79 26.92
N LEU A 28 -27.40 1.82 26.06
CA LEU A 28 -27.06 3.18 26.47
C LEU A 28 -28.14 3.74 27.42
N GLY A 29 -29.41 3.59 27.08
CA GLY A 29 -30.54 3.97 27.96
C GLY A 29 -30.47 3.27 29.32
N GLY A 30 -30.34 1.96 29.33
CA GLY A 30 -30.23 1.18 30.57
C GLY A 30 -28.97 1.51 31.40
N MET A 31 -27.87 1.91 30.75
CA MET A 31 -26.70 2.43 31.47
C MET A 31 -27.03 3.75 32.18
N LEU A 32 -27.74 4.67 31.52
CA LEU A 32 -28.13 5.97 32.11
C LEU A 32 -29.11 5.78 33.29
N GLU A 33 -30.01 4.80 33.20
CA GLU A 33 -30.92 4.42 34.28
C GLU A 33 -30.24 3.62 35.41
N GLY A 34 -28.94 3.32 35.29
CA GLY A 34 -28.22 2.54 36.31
C GLY A 34 -28.74 1.09 36.43
N ASN A 35 -29.21 0.50 35.33
CA ASN A 35 -29.71 -0.87 35.33
C ASN A 35 -28.60 -1.87 35.69
N GLU A 36 -28.81 -2.67 36.74
CA GLU A 36 -27.81 -3.63 37.24
C GLU A 36 -27.44 -4.73 36.23
N SER A 37 -28.31 -5.02 35.26
CA SER A 37 -28.06 -6.01 34.21
C SER A 37 -27.24 -5.47 33.05
N ILE A 38 -27.03 -4.14 32.97
CA ILE A 38 -26.18 -3.53 31.96
C ILE A 38 -24.77 -3.43 32.51
N PHE A 39 -23.81 -3.98 31.78
CA PHE A 39 -22.41 -3.91 32.14
C PHE A 39 -21.70 -2.80 31.38
N VAL A 40 -20.74 -2.17 32.04
CA VAL A 40 -19.91 -1.10 31.49
C VAL A 40 -18.44 -1.37 31.76
N ARG A 41 -17.59 -0.90 30.86
CA ARG A 41 -16.15 -0.81 31.06
C ARG A 41 -15.81 0.54 31.69
N VAL A 42 -14.99 0.53 32.74
CA VAL A 42 -14.50 1.74 33.42
C VAL A 42 -12.97 1.75 33.51
N PRO A 43 -12.32 2.94 33.50
CA PRO A 43 -10.87 3.03 33.68
C PRO A 43 -10.51 2.73 35.14
N ASP A 44 -9.49 1.90 35.35
CA ASP A 44 -8.90 1.64 36.68
C ASP A 44 -7.51 2.28 36.78
N SER A 45 -7.13 2.60 38.02
CA SER A 45 -5.85 3.15 38.47
C SER A 45 -4.61 2.35 38.04
N HIS A 46 -4.76 1.09 37.65
CA HIS A 46 -3.68 0.19 37.21
C HIS A 46 -3.63 -0.05 35.69
N ALA A 47 -4.22 0.84 34.88
CA ALA A 47 -4.27 0.74 33.40
C ALA A 47 -5.05 -0.45 32.82
N VAL A 48 -5.63 -1.33 33.65
CA VAL A 48 -6.52 -2.41 33.24
C VAL A 48 -7.96 -1.96 33.43
N SER A 49 -8.74 -1.85 32.36
CA SER A 49 -10.16 -1.49 32.48
C SER A 49 -10.95 -2.59 33.20
N LYS A 50 -11.77 -2.22 34.20
CA LYS A 50 -12.67 -3.16 34.91
C LYS A 50 -14.04 -3.19 34.23
N VAL A 51 -14.70 -4.35 34.25
CA VAL A 51 -16.13 -4.48 33.90
C VAL A 51 -16.95 -4.53 35.17
N VAL A 52 -17.95 -3.66 35.27
CA VAL A 52 -18.85 -3.52 36.42
C VAL A 52 -20.28 -3.30 35.94
N SER A 53 -21.26 -3.41 36.83
CA SER A 53 -22.64 -3.01 36.49
C SER A 53 -22.74 -1.49 36.28
N ALA A 54 -23.72 -1.03 35.51
CA ALA A 54 -23.96 0.38 35.31
C ALA A 54 -24.21 1.10 36.65
N LYS A 55 -24.98 0.47 37.55
CA LYS A 55 -25.21 0.98 38.91
C LYS A 55 -23.92 1.22 39.67
N GLU A 56 -23.04 0.22 39.77
CA GLU A 56 -21.75 0.33 40.46
C GLU A 56 -20.89 1.44 39.83
N ALA A 57 -20.88 1.54 38.49
CA ALA A 57 -20.12 2.59 37.80
C ALA A 57 -20.65 4.00 38.12
N LEU A 58 -21.96 4.20 38.11
CA LEU A 58 -22.58 5.48 38.47
C LEU A 58 -22.27 5.85 39.94
N GLU A 59 -22.50 4.92 40.86
CA GLU A 59 -22.23 5.11 42.29
C GLU A 59 -20.76 5.44 42.56
N SER A 60 -19.82 4.71 41.94
CA SER A 60 -18.37 4.93 42.11
C SER A 60 -17.89 6.30 41.63
N ARG A 61 -18.66 6.98 40.77
CA ARG A 61 -18.35 8.32 40.25
C ARG A 61 -19.23 9.41 40.85
N GLY A 62 -20.06 9.08 41.85
CA GLY A 62 -20.99 10.02 42.47
C GLY A 62 -22.05 10.55 41.50
N LEU A 63 -22.41 9.76 40.49
CA LEU A 63 -23.43 10.09 39.50
C LEU A 63 -24.74 9.40 39.88
N SER A 64 -25.86 10.12 39.77
CA SER A 64 -27.18 9.56 40.02
C SER A 64 -27.77 8.94 38.74
N PRO A 65 -28.41 7.77 38.84
CA PRO A 65 -29.21 7.23 37.73
C PRO A 65 -30.30 8.19 37.27
N VAL A 66 -30.54 8.23 35.96
CA VAL A 66 -31.61 9.03 35.35
C VAL A 66 -32.93 8.26 35.43
N VAL A 67 -34.03 8.96 35.76
CA VAL A 67 -35.39 8.43 35.62
C VAL A 67 -35.99 9.04 34.38
N LEU A 68 -36.21 8.23 33.34
CA LEU A 68 -36.66 8.72 32.04
C LEU A 68 -38.12 9.20 32.09
N GLU A 69 -38.35 10.40 31.60
CA GLU A 69 -39.67 11.00 31.40
C GLU A 69 -40.31 10.59 30.06
N PRO A 70 -41.60 10.90 29.82
CA PRO A 70 -42.22 10.65 28.53
C PRO A 70 -41.36 11.21 27.38
N LYS A 71 -41.27 10.44 26.28
CA LYS A 71 -40.45 10.70 25.08
C LYS A 71 -38.93 10.51 25.26
N GLU A 72 -38.34 10.63 26.45
CA GLU A 72 -36.88 10.55 26.62
C GLU A 72 -36.30 9.18 26.24
N GLY A 73 -36.97 8.08 26.61
CA GLY A 73 -36.52 6.74 26.20
C GLY A 73 -36.52 6.55 24.68
N LEU A 74 -37.53 7.09 23.99
CA LEU A 74 -37.55 7.09 22.52
C LEU A 74 -36.46 8.01 21.95
N ALA A 75 -36.23 9.18 22.54
CA ALA A 75 -35.17 10.10 22.11
C ALA A 75 -33.78 9.47 22.19
N ILE A 76 -33.54 8.60 23.18
CA ILE A 76 -32.27 7.87 23.34
C ILE A 76 -32.17 6.70 22.36
N MET A 77 -33.23 5.89 22.25
CA MET A 77 -33.19 4.62 21.51
C MET A 77 -33.44 4.77 20.02
N ASN A 78 -34.25 5.75 19.62
CA ASN A 78 -34.65 5.97 18.24
C ASN A 78 -33.63 6.93 17.60
N GLY A 79 -32.78 6.40 16.71
CA GLY A 79 -31.77 7.20 16.01
C GLY A 79 -30.64 6.36 15.45
N THR A 80 -29.84 6.96 14.58
CA THR A 80 -28.81 6.25 13.79
C THR A 80 -27.42 6.32 14.44
N SER A 81 -27.32 6.83 15.66
CA SER A 81 -26.04 7.24 16.27
C SER A 81 -24.97 6.15 16.36
N VAL A 82 -25.34 4.87 16.54
CA VAL A 82 -24.36 3.77 16.62
C VAL A 82 -23.80 3.47 15.23
N SER A 83 -24.65 3.33 14.23
CA SER A 83 -24.24 3.15 12.83
C SER A 83 -23.47 4.37 12.32
N THR A 84 -23.92 5.59 12.61
CA THR A 84 -23.23 6.83 12.20
C THR A 84 -21.85 6.95 12.83
N GLY A 85 -21.74 6.76 14.15
CA GLY A 85 -20.47 6.85 14.86
C GLY A 85 -19.46 5.80 14.37
N HIS A 86 -19.92 4.56 14.18
CA HIS A 86 -19.09 3.50 13.62
C HIS A 86 -18.66 3.80 12.18
N ALA A 87 -19.59 4.25 11.33
CA ALA A 87 -19.32 4.59 9.94
C ALA A 87 -18.33 5.75 9.80
N ALA A 88 -18.40 6.76 10.66
CA ALA A 88 -17.46 7.88 10.67
C ALA A 88 -16.01 7.43 10.97
N LEU A 89 -15.82 6.55 11.95
CA LEU A 89 -14.50 5.99 12.28
C LEU A 89 -13.96 5.13 11.14
N VAL A 90 -14.78 4.25 10.58
CA VAL A 90 -14.38 3.42 9.44
C VAL A 90 -14.04 4.28 8.22
N LEU A 91 -14.81 5.35 7.96
CA LEU A 91 -14.55 6.23 6.82
C LEU A 91 -13.23 6.99 7.01
N HIS A 92 -12.93 7.45 8.23
CA HIS A 92 -11.63 8.06 8.56
C HIS A 92 -10.47 7.13 8.14
N ASP A 93 -10.52 5.86 8.55
CA ASP A 93 -9.48 4.89 8.21
C ASP A 93 -9.42 4.62 6.70
N CYS A 94 -10.58 4.67 6.00
CA CYS A 94 -10.61 4.59 4.54
C CYS A 94 -9.84 5.73 3.86
N HIS A 95 -9.97 6.96 4.36
CA HIS A 95 -9.23 8.12 3.82
C HIS A 95 -7.72 7.98 4.03
N ASP A 96 -7.29 7.54 5.22
CA ASP A 96 -5.89 7.29 5.51
C ASP A 96 -5.30 6.24 4.56
N LEU A 97 -6.02 5.14 4.33
CA LEU A 97 -5.60 4.09 3.41
C LEU A 97 -5.56 4.57 1.95
N ALA A 98 -6.45 5.47 1.54
CA ALA A 98 -6.43 6.05 0.20
C ALA A 98 -5.17 6.91 -0.05
N ILE A 99 -4.71 7.66 0.95
CA ILE A 99 -3.45 8.42 0.87
C ILE A 99 -2.26 7.47 0.90
N LEU A 100 -2.25 6.47 1.79
CA LEU A 100 -1.20 5.46 1.86
C LEU A 100 -1.06 4.70 0.54
N CYS A 101 -2.17 4.35 -0.13
CA CYS A 101 -2.13 3.69 -1.44
C CYS A 101 -1.42 4.55 -2.51
N GLN A 102 -1.59 5.88 -2.48
CA GLN A 102 -0.87 6.80 -3.37
C GLN A 102 0.64 6.87 -3.05
N LEU A 103 1.01 6.86 -1.76
CA LEU A 103 2.41 6.78 -1.33
C LEU A 103 3.07 5.46 -1.73
N LEU A 104 2.38 4.32 -1.52
CA LEU A 104 2.87 3.00 -1.95
C LEU A 104 2.98 2.90 -3.47
N THR A 105 2.02 3.47 -4.20
CA THR A 105 2.12 3.61 -5.66
C THR A 105 3.40 4.34 -6.02
N SER A 106 3.70 5.47 -5.35
CA SER A 106 4.91 6.27 -5.58
C SER A 106 6.18 5.45 -5.30
N MET A 107 6.27 4.77 -4.16
CA MET A 107 7.39 3.87 -3.88
C MET A 107 7.52 2.75 -4.93
N THR A 108 6.40 2.26 -5.48
CA THR A 108 6.41 1.27 -6.56
C THR A 108 6.97 1.87 -7.85
N VAL A 109 6.67 3.13 -8.16
CA VAL A 109 7.31 3.86 -9.28
C VAL A 109 8.83 3.88 -9.09
N GLU A 110 9.32 4.21 -7.90
CA GLU A 110 10.76 4.23 -7.62
C GLU A 110 11.39 2.84 -7.74
N ALA A 111 10.79 1.84 -7.10
CA ALA A 111 11.30 0.48 -7.11
C ALA A 111 11.34 -0.13 -8.53
N LEU A 112 10.37 0.22 -9.39
CA LEU A 112 10.29 -0.20 -10.78
C LEU A 112 10.97 0.75 -11.77
N ALA A 113 11.73 1.75 -11.31
CA ALA A 113 12.33 2.78 -12.16
C ALA A 113 11.33 3.32 -13.21
N GLY A 114 10.14 3.68 -12.75
CA GLY A 114 9.00 4.12 -13.55
C GLY A 114 9.16 5.55 -14.06
N LYS A 115 8.30 5.92 -15.02
CA LYS A 115 8.33 7.22 -15.70
C LYS A 115 7.46 8.24 -15.00
N LEU A 116 8.03 9.40 -14.66
CA LEU A 116 7.27 10.51 -14.07
C LEU A 116 6.27 11.13 -15.04
N SER A 117 6.52 11.01 -16.35
CA SER A 117 5.64 11.54 -17.40
C SER A 117 4.23 10.93 -17.38
N ASN A 118 4.04 9.77 -16.75
CA ASN A 118 2.72 9.15 -16.57
C ASN A 118 1.76 10.03 -15.75
N PHE A 119 2.30 10.90 -14.88
CA PHE A 119 1.55 11.70 -13.92
C PHE A 119 1.51 13.19 -14.28
N HIS A 120 1.96 13.56 -15.48
CA HIS A 120 2.07 14.95 -15.92
C HIS A 120 0.70 15.64 -15.93
N ASP A 121 0.64 16.90 -15.46
CA ASP A 121 -0.62 17.64 -15.27
C ASP A 121 -1.45 17.76 -16.54
N PHE A 122 -0.80 17.92 -17.70
CA PHE A 122 -1.48 17.87 -19.01
C PHE A 122 -2.44 16.68 -19.15
N ILE A 123 -2.06 15.48 -18.68
CA ILE A 123 -2.89 14.26 -18.81
C ILE A 123 -4.16 14.36 -17.97
N SER A 124 -4.06 14.90 -16.74
CA SER A 124 -5.23 15.14 -15.89
C SER A 124 -6.01 16.38 -16.29
N ASP A 125 -5.39 17.40 -16.89
CA ASP A 125 -6.08 18.60 -17.36
C ASP A 125 -6.94 18.33 -18.61
N VAL A 126 -6.49 17.46 -19.53
CA VAL A 126 -7.31 17.08 -20.71
C VAL A 126 -8.44 16.10 -20.38
N ARG A 127 -8.38 15.43 -19.23
CA ARG A 127 -9.46 14.57 -18.69
C ARG A 127 -9.72 14.95 -17.22
N PRO A 128 -10.45 16.05 -16.96
CA PRO A 128 -10.40 16.80 -15.70
C PRO A 128 -11.33 16.22 -14.61
N HIS A 129 -11.22 14.92 -14.33
CA HIS A 129 -11.78 14.35 -13.10
C HIS A 129 -11.00 14.87 -11.90
N SER A 130 -11.69 15.40 -10.88
CA SER A 130 -11.04 16.05 -9.73
C SER A 130 -10.13 15.08 -8.98
N GLY A 131 -10.60 13.86 -8.73
CA GLY A 131 -9.79 12.85 -8.05
C GLY A 131 -8.57 12.42 -8.88
N GLN A 132 -8.71 12.31 -10.21
CA GLN A 132 -7.57 11.99 -11.08
C GLN A 132 -6.50 13.09 -11.00
N LYS A 133 -6.93 14.37 -11.03
CA LYS A 133 -6.02 15.51 -10.93
C LYS A 133 -5.30 15.55 -9.59
N GLU A 134 -6.04 15.32 -8.50
CA GLU A 134 -5.49 15.24 -7.15
C GLU A 134 -4.43 14.15 -7.03
N VAL A 135 -4.75 12.92 -7.45
CA VAL A 135 -3.80 11.79 -7.35
C VAL A 135 -2.55 12.02 -8.20
N SER A 136 -2.69 12.54 -9.43
CA SER A 136 -1.54 12.90 -10.26
C SER A 136 -0.62 13.91 -9.56
N SER A 137 -1.21 14.96 -8.97
CA SER A 137 -0.47 15.99 -8.23
C SER A 137 0.24 15.39 -7.00
N ASN A 138 -0.46 14.58 -6.22
CA ASN A 138 0.08 13.95 -5.01
C ASN A 138 1.28 13.04 -5.34
N ILE A 139 1.13 12.14 -6.31
CA ILE A 139 2.22 11.22 -6.71
C ILE A 139 3.44 12.02 -7.19
N ARG A 140 3.26 13.09 -7.96
CA ARG A 140 4.37 13.96 -8.40
C ARG A 140 5.08 14.62 -7.22
N GLU A 141 4.34 15.16 -6.27
CA GLU A 141 4.92 15.78 -5.07
C GLU A 141 5.65 14.74 -4.21
N PHE A 142 5.09 13.53 -4.06
CA PHE A 142 5.72 12.45 -3.29
C PHE A 142 7.05 12.01 -3.87
N LEU A 143 7.15 11.98 -5.20
CA LEU A 143 8.33 11.59 -5.97
C LEU A 143 9.34 12.73 -6.16
N GLN A 144 9.07 13.94 -5.65
CA GLN A 144 9.98 15.07 -5.79
C GLN A 144 11.36 14.73 -5.20
N GLY A 145 12.40 14.90 -6.02
CA GLY A 145 13.79 14.63 -5.63
C GLY A 145 14.24 13.18 -5.78
N SER A 146 13.37 12.27 -6.22
CA SER A 146 13.74 10.88 -6.49
C SER A 146 14.82 10.79 -7.57
N LYS A 147 15.80 9.92 -7.33
CA LYS A 147 16.85 9.55 -8.30
C LYS A 147 16.65 8.15 -8.89
N LEU A 148 15.57 7.48 -8.52
CA LEU A 148 15.21 6.16 -9.05
C LEU A 148 14.23 6.25 -10.21
N CYS A 149 13.45 7.34 -10.29
CA CYS A 149 12.51 7.54 -11.39
C CYS A 149 13.20 8.01 -12.67
N ASN A 150 12.71 7.54 -13.81
CA ASN A 150 13.23 7.96 -15.11
C ASN A 150 12.60 9.28 -15.56
N GLY A 151 13.46 10.25 -15.90
CA GLY A 151 13.09 11.63 -16.26
C GLY A 151 12.57 11.85 -17.68
N GLY A 152 12.18 10.80 -18.41
CA GLY A 152 11.52 10.93 -19.72
C GLY A 152 12.31 10.45 -20.94
N GLU A 153 13.46 9.79 -20.79
CA GLU A 153 14.08 9.09 -21.91
C GLU A 153 13.18 7.95 -22.40
N ILE A 154 12.87 7.95 -23.69
CA ILE A 154 12.22 6.82 -24.35
C ILE A 154 13.27 5.73 -24.46
N ASP A 155 13.14 4.69 -23.64
CA ASP A 155 13.94 3.48 -23.79
C ASP A 155 13.71 2.92 -25.20
N SER A 156 14.71 3.03 -26.07
CA SER A 156 14.64 2.55 -27.46
C SER A 156 14.73 1.02 -27.54
N LYS A 157 14.90 0.33 -26.40
CA LYS A 157 15.00 -1.12 -26.28
C LYS A 157 14.12 -1.58 -25.10
N GLY A 158 13.23 -2.55 -25.31
CA GLY A 158 12.30 -3.05 -24.27
C GLY A 158 10.90 -2.46 -24.33
N LEU A 159 10.11 -2.64 -23.25
CA LEU A 159 8.73 -2.12 -23.19
C LEU A 159 8.75 -0.59 -23.07
N ALA A 160 8.26 0.10 -24.10
CA ALA A 160 8.34 1.57 -24.20
C ALA A 160 7.55 2.32 -23.11
N GLN A 161 6.64 1.65 -22.40
CA GLN A 161 5.74 2.27 -21.42
C GLN A 161 5.64 1.42 -20.15
N ASP A 162 5.40 2.07 -19.01
CA ASP A 162 5.06 1.33 -17.80
C ASP A 162 3.68 0.64 -17.95
N ARG A 163 3.49 -0.44 -17.21
CA ARG A 163 2.21 -1.18 -17.17
C ARG A 163 1.15 -0.42 -16.38
N TYR A 164 -0.10 -0.88 -16.47
CA TYR A 164 -1.26 -0.13 -15.99
C TYR A 164 -1.26 0.04 -14.47
N ALA A 165 -0.76 -0.92 -13.70
CA ALA A 165 -0.69 -0.82 -12.24
C ALA A 165 0.06 0.43 -11.74
N ILE A 166 0.94 0.99 -12.59
CA ILE A 166 1.62 2.27 -12.35
C ILE A 166 1.05 3.38 -13.21
N ARG A 167 1.02 3.18 -14.53
CA ARG A 167 0.71 4.25 -15.48
C ARG A 167 -0.71 4.77 -15.38
N THR A 168 -1.66 3.92 -14.99
CA THR A 168 -3.08 4.31 -14.87
C THR A 168 -3.50 4.53 -13.41
N ALA A 169 -2.57 4.61 -12.46
CA ALA A 169 -2.90 4.74 -11.04
C ALA A 169 -3.76 5.99 -10.73
N PRO A 170 -3.51 7.19 -11.28
CA PRO A 170 -4.40 8.34 -11.07
C PRO A 170 -5.82 8.11 -11.58
N GLN A 171 -5.96 7.46 -12.74
CA GLN A 171 -7.25 7.14 -13.35
C GLN A 171 -8.00 6.04 -12.57
N TRP A 172 -7.28 5.20 -11.83
CA TRP A 172 -7.84 4.13 -11.01
C TRP A 172 -8.25 4.65 -9.62
N ILE A 173 -7.37 5.40 -8.95
CA ILE A 173 -7.58 5.92 -7.59
C ILE A 173 -8.52 7.14 -7.61
N GLY A 174 -8.49 7.96 -8.66
CA GLY A 174 -9.24 9.21 -8.73
C GLY A 174 -10.73 9.08 -8.44
N PRO A 175 -11.48 8.22 -9.14
CA PRO A 175 -12.90 7.99 -8.84
C PRO A 175 -13.16 7.51 -7.41
N GLN A 176 -12.18 6.84 -6.80
CA GLN A 176 -12.33 6.34 -5.42
C GLN A 176 -12.27 7.48 -4.40
N LEU A 177 -11.47 8.52 -4.66
CA LEU A 177 -11.46 9.73 -3.83
C LEU A 177 -12.77 10.51 -3.96
N GLU A 178 -13.35 10.53 -5.15
CA GLU A 178 -14.66 11.14 -5.42
C GLU A 178 -15.78 10.41 -4.64
N ASP A 179 -15.76 9.07 -4.64
CA ASP A 179 -16.69 8.25 -3.85
C ASP A 179 -16.51 8.41 -2.33
N LEU A 180 -15.27 8.49 -1.84
CA LEU A 180 -15.01 8.79 -0.42
C LEU A 180 -15.52 10.18 -0.03
N SER A 181 -15.30 11.19 -0.87
CA SER A 181 -15.82 12.55 -0.64
C SER A 181 -17.35 12.57 -0.59
N SER A 182 -18.01 11.78 -1.46
CA SER A 182 -19.47 11.62 -1.42
C SER A 182 -19.93 10.91 -0.14
N ALA A 183 -19.23 9.87 0.29
CA ALA A 183 -19.54 9.15 1.54
C ALA A 183 -19.34 10.07 2.77
N GLU A 184 -18.28 10.87 2.79
CA GLU A 184 -18.00 11.86 3.83
C GLU A 184 -19.11 12.88 3.95
N ALA A 185 -19.60 13.42 2.83
CA ALA A 185 -20.72 14.36 2.83
C ALA A 185 -22.00 13.72 3.41
N GLN A 186 -22.30 12.47 3.06
CA GLN A 186 -23.46 11.76 3.59
C GLN A 186 -23.36 11.54 5.11
N ILE A 187 -22.22 11.05 5.59
CA ILE A 187 -22.00 10.80 7.02
C ILE A 187 -21.95 12.11 7.81
N SER A 188 -21.37 13.17 7.26
CA SER A 188 -21.30 14.48 7.90
C SER A 188 -22.68 15.08 8.15
N ILE A 189 -23.61 14.93 7.21
CA ILE A 189 -25.00 15.34 7.41
C ILE A 189 -25.63 14.49 8.52
N GLU A 190 -25.48 13.17 8.47
CA GLU A 190 -26.08 12.25 9.45
C GLU A 190 -25.56 12.50 10.88
N LEU A 191 -24.26 12.81 11.04
CA LEU A 191 -23.65 13.18 12.32
C LEU A 191 -24.28 14.42 12.96
N ASN A 192 -24.90 15.28 12.15
CA ASN A 192 -25.48 16.55 12.56
C ASN A 192 -27.01 16.58 12.39
N ALA A 193 -27.65 15.41 12.22
CA ALA A 193 -29.08 15.30 11.99
C ALA A 193 -29.87 14.95 13.26
N THR A 194 -31.14 15.36 13.31
CA THR A 194 -32.11 14.87 14.28
C THR A 194 -32.78 13.61 13.72
N THR A 195 -32.42 12.45 14.27
CA THR A 195 -32.79 11.14 13.73
C THR A 195 -33.84 10.40 14.53
N ASP A 196 -34.37 10.99 15.60
CA ASP A 196 -35.38 10.35 16.45
C ASP A 196 -36.81 10.58 15.93
N ASN A 197 -37.79 10.00 16.63
CA ASN A 197 -39.20 10.17 16.32
C ASN A 197 -40.09 9.95 17.56
N PRO A 198 -41.19 10.71 17.73
CA PRO A 198 -41.59 11.87 16.93
C PRO A 198 -40.71 13.11 17.12
N LEU A 199 -40.72 13.99 16.13
CA LEU A 199 -40.06 15.30 16.20
C LEU A 199 -40.99 16.33 16.85
N ILE A 200 -40.42 17.20 17.67
CA ILE A 200 -41.16 18.23 18.40
C ILE A 200 -40.83 19.59 17.80
N ASP A 201 -41.79 20.21 17.13
CA ASP A 201 -41.70 21.58 16.61
C ASP A 201 -42.36 22.52 17.62
N VAL A 202 -41.51 23.13 18.44
CA VAL A 202 -41.95 24.01 19.53
C VAL A 202 -42.56 25.30 18.98
N ASP A 203 -41.97 25.87 17.94
CA ASP A 203 -42.39 27.16 17.35
C ASP A 203 -43.80 27.07 16.79
N ASN A 204 -44.15 25.93 16.19
CA ASN A 204 -45.49 25.68 15.65
C ASN A 204 -46.39 24.86 16.59
N SER A 205 -45.92 24.54 17.81
CA SER A 205 -46.63 23.70 18.79
C SER A 205 -47.14 22.38 18.18
N CYS A 206 -46.32 21.75 17.35
CA CYS A 206 -46.68 20.57 16.57
C CYS A 206 -45.77 19.38 16.89
N VAL A 207 -46.34 18.17 16.77
CA VAL A 207 -45.61 16.91 16.87
C VAL A 207 -45.67 16.23 15.51
N HIS A 208 -44.50 16.00 14.91
CA HIS A 208 -44.38 15.39 13.60
C HIS A 208 -43.95 13.94 13.72
N HIS A 209 -44.72 13.04 13.10
CA HIS A 209 -44.36 11.64 12.93
C HIS A 209 -43.70 11.45 11.57
N GLY A 210 -42.46 10.97 11.56
CA GLY A 210 -41.64 10.80 10.37
C GLY A 210 -40.75 9.56 10.43
N GLY A 211 -39.76 9.51 9.54
CA GLY A 211 -38.88 8.36 9.35
C GLY A 211 -37.39 8.69 9.35
N ASN A 212 -36.97 9.78 10.01
CA ASN A 212 -35.55 10.21 10.05
C ASN A 212 -34.61 9.17 10.67
N PHE A 213 -35.16 8.18 11.36
CA PHE A 213 -34.45 7.04 11.92
C PHE A 213 -33.97 6.00 10.89
N GLN A 214 -34.32 6.18 9.60
CA GLN A 214 -33.98 5.29 8.51
C GLN A 214 -32.59 5.61 7.95
N ALA A 215 -31.58 4.82 8.31
CA ALA A 215 -30.18 5.09 8.02
C ALA A 215 -29.70 4.70 6.59
N ALA A 216 -30.56 4.81 5.56
CA ALA A 216 -30.21 4.38 4.20
C ALA A 216 -29.05 5.20 3.59
N SER A 217 -28.92 6.47 3.99
CA SER A 217 -27.77 7.36 3.69
C SER A 217 -26.44 6.71 4.08
N LEU A 218 -26.36 6.16 5.29
CA LEU A 218 -25.17 5.49 5.82
C LEU A 218 -24.85 4.20 5.08
N THR A 219 -25.86 3.39 4.75
CA THR A 219 -25.63 2.18 3.92
C THR A 219 -25.03 2.57 2.57
N SER A 220 -25.59 3.59 1.92
CA SER A 220 -25.05 4.13 0.65
C SER A 220 -23.61 4.62 0.78
N ALA A 221 -23.25 5.28 1.89
CA ALA A 221 -21.88 5.73 2.15
C ALA A 221 -20.92 4.54 2.38
N MET A 222 -21.32 3.57 3.20
CA MET A 222 -20.51 2.40 3.54
C MET A 222 -20.31 1.43 2.38
N GLU A 223 -21.28 1.30 1.45
CA GLU A 223 -21.11 0.49 0.24
C GLU A 223 -20.11 1.12 -0.73
N LYS A 224 -20.14 2.47 -0.88
CA LYS A 224 -19.11 3.20 -1.65
C LYS A 224 -17.74 2.99 -1.03
N ALA A 225 -17.58 3.26 0.26
CA ALA A 225 -16.32 3.08 0.97
C ALA A 225 -15.78 1.65 0.84
N ARG A 226 -16.64 0.62 0.97
CA ARG A 226 -16.23 -0.78 0.80
C ARG A 226 -15.75 -1.10 -0.61
N THR A 227 -16.41 -0.53 -1.62
CA THR A 227 -15.99 -0.63 -3.02
C THR A 227 -14.64 0.04 -3.23
N VAL A 228 -14.46 1.25 -2.70
CA VAL A 228 -13.18 1.99 -2.74
C VAL A 228 -12.05 1.14 -2.19
N ILE A 229 -12.19 0.62 -0.97
CA ILE A 229 -11.17 -0.21 -0.31
C ILE A 229 -10.83 -1.44 -1.15
N THR A 230 -11.84 -2.08 -1.75
CA THR A 230 -11.63 -3.21 -2.67
C THR A 230 -10.83 -2.81 -3.91
N MET A 231 -11.14 -1.67 -4.52
CA MET A 231 -10.44 -1.18 -5.72
C MET A 231 -9.00 -0.79 -5.40
N LEU A 232 -8.74 -0.16 -4.26
CA LEU A 232 -7.38 0.12 -3.79
C LEU A 232 -6.59 -1.18 -3.58
N GLY A 233 -7.20 -2.18 -2.94
CA GLY A 233 -6.60 -3.51 -2.77
C GLY A 233 -6.23 -4.17 -4.09
N ARG A 234 -7.08 -4.06 -5.12
CA ARG A 234 -6.80 -4.61 -6.46
C ARG A 234 -5.54 -3.98 -7.07
N LEU A 235 -5.37 -2.67 -6.92
CA LEU A 235 -4.21 -1.94 -7.42
C LEU A 235 -2.94 -2.38 -6.68
N LEU A 236 -2.99 -2.47 -5.34
CA LEU A 236 -1.85 -2.92 -4.53
C LEU A 236 -1.43 -4.35 -4.90
N LEU A 237 -2.39 -5.26 -5.11
CA LEU A 237 -2.09 -6.62 -5.57
C LEU A 237 -1.38 -6.62 -6.94
N ALA A 238 -1.85 -5.80 -7.88
CA ALA A 238 -1.22 -5.70 -9.20
C ALA A 238 0.22 -5.16 -9.10
N GLN A 239 0.43 -4.09 -8.31
CA GLN A 239 1.73 -3.48 -8.08
C GLN A 239 2.70 -4.45 -7.39
N SER A 240 2.26 -5.13 -6.33
CA SER A 240 3.04 -6.15 -5.62
C SER A 240 3.43 -7.30 -6.55
N GLY A 241 2.49 -7.80 -7.36
CA GLY A 241 2.73 -8.90 -8.31
C GLY A 241 3.74 -8.51 -9.40
N GLU A 242 3.69 -7.28 -9.92
CA GLU A 242 4.70 -6.78 -10.85
C GLU A 242 6.09 -6.68 -10.20
N LEU A 243 6.16 -6.30 -8.91
CA LEU A 243 7.40 -6.08 -8.19
C LEU A 243 8.17 -7.38 -7.89
N VAL A 244 7.46 -8.43 -7.47
CA VAL A 244 8.07 -9.72 -7.12
C VAL A 244 8.42 -10.59 -8.34
N ASN A 245 7.86 -10.26 -9.51
CA ASN A 245 8.07 -11.02 -10.73
C ASN A 245 9.31 -10.54 -11.50
N PRO A 246 10.36 -11.38 -11.64
CA PRO A 246 11.62 -11.02 -12.30
C PRO A 246 11.47 -10.65 -13.80
N ASP A 247 10.38 -11.04 -14.46
CA ASP A 247 10.12 -10.66 -15.87
C ASP A 247 9.47 -9.28 -16.00
N LEU A 248 8.92 -8.75 -14.92
CA LEU A 248 8.14 -7.52 -14.92
C LEU A 248 8.86 -6.38 -14.18
N ASN A 249 9.70 -6.71 -13.20
CA ASN A 249 10.25 -5.79 -12.19
C ASN A 249 11.53 -5.02 -12.61
N LYS A 250 11.87 -5.04 -13.90
CA LYS A 250 13.04 -4.36 -14.48
C LYS A 250 14.38 -4.72 -13.79
N GLY A 251 14.64 -6.01 -13.60
CA GLY A 251 15.95 -6.52 -13.21
C GLY A 251 16.20 -6.67 -11.71
N LEU A 252 15.17 -6.46 -10.87
CA LEU A 252 15.20 -6.88 -9.47
C LEU A 252 15.16 -8.41 -9.38
N PRO A 253 15.78 -9.01 -8.36
CA PRO A 253 15.81 -10.47 -8.21
C PRO A 253 14.41 -11.06 -7.95
N PRO A 254 14.18 -12.34 -8.29
CA PRO A 254 12.89 -12.99 -8.10
C PRO A 254 12.50 -12.98 -6.63
N ASN A 255 11.22 -12.70 -6.35
CA ASN A 255 10.69 -12.61 -4.99
C ASN A 255 11.48 -11.64 -4.07
N LEU A 256 12.24 -10.69 -4.64
CA LEU A 256 13.02 -9.69 -3.90
C LEU A 256 14.00 -10.31 -2.89
N CYS A 257 14.64 -11.42 -3.27
CA CYS A 257 15.72 -11.98 -2.47
C CYS A 257 16.98 -11.10 -2.57
N ALA A 258 17.64 -10.87 -1.43
CA ALA A 258 18.90 -10.11 -1.41
C ALA A 258 20.11 -10.97 -1.80
N ASP A 259 20.00 -12.28 -1.56
CA ASP A 259 21.07 -13.28 -1.66
C ASP A 259 20.89 -14.17 -2.91
N ASP A 260 21.49 -15.37 -2.90
CA ASP A 260 21.40 -16.33 -3.99
C ASP A 260 19.93 -16.73 -4.29
N PRO A 261 19.40 -16.39 -5.49
CA PRO A 261 18.03 -16.71 -5.87
C PRO A 261 17.70 -18.20 -5.96
N THR A 262 18.70 -19.07 -6.00
CA THR A 262 18.51 -20.53 -6.08
C THR A 262 18.09 -21.14 -4.75
N ILE A 263 18.37 -20.46 -3.63
CA ILE A 263 18.09 -20.95 -2.27
C ILE A 263 17.28 -19.96 -1.42
N SER A 264 17.09 -18.72 -1.87
CA SER A 264 16.35 -17.68 -1.14
C SER A 264 15.04 -17.31 -1.84
N PHE A 265 13.92 -17.45 -1.12
CA PHE A 265 12.57 -17.20 -1.63
C PHE A 265 11.89 -15.96 -1.02
N SER A 266 12.54 -15.27 -0.07
CA SER A 266 12.18 -13.95 0.49
C SER A 266 10.67 -13.64 0.50
N CYS A 267 10.18 -12.77 -0.39
CA CYS A 267 8.80 -12.29 -0.40
C CYS A 267 7.78 -13.25 -1.04
N LYS A 268 8.14 -14.51 -1.34
CA LYS A 268 7.21 -15.50 -1.92
C LYS A 268 5.98 -15.73 -1.03
N GLY A 269 6.18 -15.83 0.29
CA GLY A 269 5.07 -15.98 1.24
C GLY A 269 4.17 -14.73 1.29
N VAL A 270 4.76 -13.54 1.15
CA VAL A 270 4.01 -12.28 1.12
C VAL A 270 3.13 -12.20 -0.13
N ASP A 271 3.62 -12.65 -1.28
CA ASP A 271 2.85 -12.71 -2.54
C ASP A 271 1.61 -13.62 -2.42
N ILE A 272 1.76 -14.78 -1.76
CA ILE A 272 0.65 -15.68 -1.44
C ILE A 272 -0.36 -14.99 -0.51
N ASN A 273 0.12 -14.33 0.54
CA ASN A 273 -0.73 -13.60 1.48
C ASN A 273 -1.50 -12.48 0.80
N MET A 274 -0.85 -11.67 -0.05
CA MET A 274 -1.50 -10.60 -0.82
C MET A 274 -2.65 -11.14 -1.67
N THR A 275 -2.46 -12.31 -2.29
CA THR A 275 -3.50 -12.97 -3.09
C THR A 275 -4.67 -13.44 -2.23
N ALA A 276 -4.39 -14.03 -1.07
CA ALA A 276 -5.42 -14.47 -0.13
C ALA A 276 -6.22 -13.28 0.42
N TYR A 277 -5.53 -12.23 0.88
CA TYR A 277 -6.15 -11.00 1.40
C TYR A 277 -7.06 -10.36 0.36
N TYR A 278 -6.58 -10.18 -0.87
CA TYR A 278 -7.42 -9.59 -1.92
C TYR A 278 -8.63 -10.47 -2.24
N SER A 279 -8.49 -11.80 -2.21
CA SER A 279 -9.60 -12.71 -2.49
C SER A 279 -10.72 -12.58 -1.45
N GLU A 280 -10.36 -12.47 -0.16
CA GLU A 280 -11.32 -12.20 0.90
C GLU A 280 -11.92 -10.79 0.80
N LEU A 281 -11.09 -9.79 0.52
CA LEU A 281 -11.53 -8.40 0.32
C LEU A 281 -12.53 -8.27 -0.84
N ALA A 282 -12.26 -8.91 -1.97
CA ALA A 282 -13.15 -8.93 -3.12
C ALA A 282 -14.50 -9.60 -2.81
N PHE A 283 -14.52 -10.61 -1.94
CA PHE A 283 -15.78 -11.20 -1.46
C PHE A 283 -16.58 -10.22 -0.58
N LEU A 284 -15.91 -9.42 0.26
CA LEU A 284 -16.58 -8.41 1.09
C LEU A 284 -17.19 -7.26 0.28
N ALA A 285 -16.79 -7.07 -0.97
CA ALA A 285 -17.36 -6.05 -1.86
C ALA A 285 -18.85 -6.27 -2.19
N ASN A 286 -19.39 -7.45 -1.91
CA ASN A 286 -20.83 -7.71 -2.10
C ASN A 286 -21.70 -6.73 -1.29
N SER A 287 -22.86 -6.39 -1.86
CA SER A 287 -23.81 -5.47 -1.23
C SER A 287 -24.46 -6.11 -0.01
N VAL A 288 -24.58 -5.35 1.08
CA VAL A 288 -25.42 -5.69 2.23
C VAL A 288 -26.85 -5.20 1.97
N ALA A 289 -27.01 -4.08 1.26
CA ALA A 289 -28.31 -3.47 0.98
C ALA A 289 -29.26 -4.40 0.21
N SER A 290 -28.74 -5.28 -0.64
CA SER A 290 -29.56 -6.28 -1.37
C SER A 290 -30.17 -7.37 -0.49
N HIS A 291 -29.83 -7.43 0.80
CA HIS A 291 -30.30 -8.45 1.74
C HIS A 291 -31.39 -7.99 2.71
N VAL A 292 -31.96 -6.80 2.51
CA VAL A 292 -33.07 -6.28 3.32
C VAL A 292 -34.20 -7.31 3.40
N GLN A 293 -34.61 -7.60 4.63
CA GLN A 293 -35.74 -8.49 4.95
C GLN A 293 -36.84 -7.69 5.63
N SER A 294 -38.08 -8.13 5.47
CA SER A 294 -39.17 -7.60 6.28
C SER A 294 -39.01 -8.02 7.74
N ALA A 295 -39.14 -7.07 8.66
CA ALA A 295 -39.00 -7.27 10.09
C ALA A 295 -40.18 -6.68 10.87
N GLU A 296 -40.31 -7.09 12.13
CA GLU A 296 -41.27 -6.54 13.10
C GLU A 296 -42.70 -6.55 12.56
N LEU A 297 -43.24 -7.75 12.33
CA LEU A 297 -44.60 -7.97 11.80
C LEU A 297 -44.90 -7.16 10.53
N ASN A 298 -43.88 -6.95 9.69
CA ASN A 298 -43.93 -6.18 8.43
C ASN A 298 -44.11 -4.66 8.57
N ASN A 299 -44.05 -4.12 9.79
CA ASN A 299 -43.97 -2.68 10.02
C ASN A 299 -42.63 -2.12 9.50
N GLN A 300 -41.54 -2.86 9.71
CA GLN A 300 -40.20 -2.54 9.20
C GLN A 300 -39.90 -3.34 7.92
N SER A 301 -40.82 -3.25 6.95
CA SER A 301 -40.74 -3.95 5.66
C SER A 301 -39.54 -3.50 4.80
N VAL A 302 -39.03 -2.29 5.05
CA VAL A 302 -37.75 -1.80 4.55
C VAL A 302 -36.90 -1.29 5.71
N ASN A 303 -35.60 -1.52 5.64
CA ASN A 303 -34.62 -1.14 6.65
C ASN A 303 -33.25 -0.95 5.98
N SER A 304 -32.36 -0.18 6.59
CA SER A 304 -31.11 0.22 5.94
C SER A 304 -30.01 -0.83 6.06
N LEU A 305 -29.99 -1.61 7.14
CA LEU A 305 -28.87 -2.47 7.53
C LEU A 305 -27.54 -1.70 7.71
N ALA A 306 -27.59 -0.40 8.02
CA ALA A 306 -26.40 0.48 8.05
C ALA A 306 -25.29 -0.01 8.98
N LEU A 307 -25.61 -0.43 10.20
CA LEU A 307 -24.59 -0.97 11.13
C LEU A 307 -23.93 -2.26 10.60
N ILE A 308 -24.66 -3.08 9.85
CA ILE A 308 -24.12 -4.29 9.22
C ILE A 308 -23.18 -3.89 8.07
N SER A 309 -23.62 -2.98 7.20
CA SER A 309 -22.79 -2.48 6.10
C SER A 309 -21.49 -1.87 6.61
N SER A 310 -21.57 -1.03 7.65
CA SER A 310 -20.40 -0.40 8.26
C SER A 310 -19.40 -1.41 8.83
N ARG A 311 -19.87 -2.46 9.51
CA ARG A 311 -19.01 -3.55 10.01
C ARG A 311 -18.39 -4.41 8.90
N MET A 312 -19.06 -4.58 7.77
CA MET A 312 -18.44 -5.25 6.61
C MET A 312 -17.36 -4.37 5.99
N THR A 313 -17.57 -3.05 5.97
CA THR A 313 -16.59 -2.07 5.52
C THR A 313 -15.38 -2.00 6.47
N GLU A 314 -15.58 -2.07 7.78
CA GLU A 314 -14.50 -2.18 8.78
C GLU A 314 -13.62 -3.40 8.50
N ARG A 315 -14.21 -4.60 8.35
CA ARG A 315 -13.46 -5.81 8.01
C ARG A 315 -12.69 -5.69 6.69
N ALA A 316 -13.28 -5.05 5.68
CA ALA A 316 -12.59 -4.77 4.43
C ALA A 316 -11.39 -3.85 4.64
N THR A 317 -11.54 -2.83 5.50
CA THR A 317 -10.51 -1.86 5.87
C THR A 317 -9.35 -2.53 6.63
N GLU A 318 -9.63 -3.46 7.54
CA GLU A 318 -8.63 -4.28 8.23
C GLU A 318 -7.81 -5.11 7.23
N ILE A 319 -8.47 -5.75 6.26
CA ILE A 319 -7.79 -6.55 5.23
C ILE A 319 -6.93 -5.67 4.33
N LEU A 320 -7.43 -4.51 3.88
CA LEU A 320 -6.60 -3.59 3.11
C LEU A 320 -5.41 -3.07 3.93
N THR A 321 -5.57 -2.87 5.24
CA THR A 321 -4.47 -2.50 6.13
C THR A 321 -3.38 -3.58 6.16
N MET A 322 -3.77 -4.86 6.21
CA MET A 322 -2.82 -5.97 6.07
C MET A 322 -2.11 -5.96 4.71
N MET A 323 -2.83 -5.69 3.61
CA MET A 323 -2.23 -5.56 2.28
C MET A 323 -1.27 -4.36 2.17
N VAL A 324 -1.62 -3.22 2.76
CA VAL A 324 -0.77 -2.02 2.83
C VAL A 324 0.51 -2.32 3.62
N ALA A 325 0.41 -2.99 4.77
CA ALA A 325 1.57 -3.38 5.57
C ALA A 325 2.48 -4.35 4.81
N ALA A 326 1.90 -5.38 4.20
CA ALA A 326 2.62 -6.36 3.39
C ALA A 326 3.33 -5.71 2.18
N HIS A 327 2.65 -4.84 1.44
CA HIS A 327 3.23 -4.16 0.28
C HIS A 327 4.26 -3.09 0.68
N LEU A 328 4.07 -2.40 1.80
CA LEU A 328 5.07 -1.47 2.33
C LEU A 328 6.38 -2.22 2.68
N PHE A 329 6.26 -3.40 3.28
CA PHE A 329 7.40 -4.26 3.58
C PHE A 329 8.14 -4.70 2.30
N THR A 330 7.41 -5.19 1.28
CA THR A 330 8.03 -5.59 -0.01
C THR A 330 8.64 -4.39 -0.73
N LEU A 331 8.03 -3.21 -0.66
CA LEU A 331 8.56 -1.99 -1.24
C LEU A 331 9.85 -1.54 -0.57
N CYS A 332 9.94 -1.56 0.76
CA CYS A 332 11.18 -1.24 1.47
C CYS A 332 12.31 -2.19 1.05
N GLN A 333 12.03 -3.49 0.94
CA GLN A 333 12.98 -4.46 0.41
C GLN A 333 13.38 -4.13 -1.05
N ALA A 334 12.43 -3.82 -1.91
CA ALA A 334 12.70 -3.55 -3.32
C ALA A 334 13.53 -2.29 -3.54
N VAL A 335 13.25 -1.20 -2.82
CA VAL A 335 14.03 0.03 -2.94
C VAL A 335 15.44 -0.14 -2.38
N ASP A 336 15.63 -0.96 -1.35
CA ASP A 336 16.96 -1.33 -0.84
C ASP A 336 17.77 -2.07 -1.92
N LEU A 337 17.17 -3.07 -2.56
CA LEU A 337 17.81 -3.82 -3.64
C LEU A 337 18.12 -2.94 -4.85
N ARG A 338 17.22 -2.00 -5.18
CA ARG A 338 17.45 -1.05 -6.25
C ARG A 338 18.61 -0.10 -5.93
N ALA A 339 18.65 0.44 -4.72
CA ALA A 339 19.73 1.33 -4.28
C ALA A 339 21.10 0.63 -4.28
N ARG A 340 21.16 -0.62 -3.80
CA ARG A 340 22.35 -1.46 -3.91
C ARG A 340 22.78 -1.66 -5.36
N ASP A 341 21.83 -2.00 -6.24
CA ASP A 341 22.13 -2.19 -7.67
C ASP A 341 22.65 -0.89 -8.29
N GLU A 342 22.06 0.26 -7.98
CA GLU A 342 22.56 1.57 -8.44
C GLU A 342 23.98 1.89 -7.94
N ASP A 343 24.29 1.57 -6.69
CA ASP A 343 25.65 1.71 -6.15
C ASP A 343 26.64 0.82 -6.91
N PHE A 344 26.25 -0.42 -7.22
CA PHE A 344 27.05 -1.34 -8.03
C PHE A 344 27.23 -0.82 -9.45
N LEU A 345 26.18 -0.37 -10.12
CA LEU A 345 26.24 0.14 -11.49
C LEU A 345 27.18 1.36 -11.59
N ARG A 346 27.18 2.25 -10.59
CA ARG A 346 28.13 3.38 -10.52
C ARG A 346 29.60 2.97 -10.40
N LYS A 347 29.87 1.80 -9.84
CA LYS A 347 31.23 1.22 -9.74
C LYS A 347 31.60 0.39 -10.96
N ALA A 348 30.65 -0.38 -11.47
CA ALA A 348 30.84 -1.24 -12.63
C ALA A 348 31.09 -0.44 -13.91
N HIS A 349 30.46 0.73 -14.08
CA HIS A 349 30.62 1.55 -15.29
C HIS A 349 32.07 2.00 -15.55
N PRO A 350 32.76 2.72 -14.65
CA PRO A 350 34.16 3.09 -14.87
C PRO A 350 35.09 1.87 -14.89
N LEU A 351 34.86 0.86 -14.05
CA LEU A 351 35.61 -0.39 -14.09
C LEU A 351 35.57 -1.02 -15.50
N MET A 352 34.38 -1.12 -16.09
CA MET A 352 34.19 -1.69 -17.42
C MET A 352 34.94 -0.88 -18.48
N GLN A 353 34.90 0.46 -18.40
CA GLN A 353 35.63 1.35 -19.30
C GLN A 353 37.14 1.14 -19.21
N ASP A 354 37.69 1.11 -18.00
CA ASP A 354 39.12 0.90 -17.76
C ASP A 354 39.56 -0.47 -18.31
N ARG A 355 38.79 -1.52 -18.03
CA ARG A 355 39.08 -2.88 -18.51
C ARG A 355 38.98 -3.01 -20.03
N PHE A 356 38.07 -2.26 -20.64
CA PHE A 356 37.95 -2.24 -22.10
C PHE A 356 39.15 -1.51 -22.72
N ALA A 357 39.54 -0.35 -22.17
CA ALA A 357 40.71 0.38 -22.62
C ALA A 357 42.02 -0.44 -22.44
N ASP A 358 42.22 -1.09 -21.29
CA ASP A 358 43.40 -1.92 -21.01
C ASP A 358 43.58 -3.06 -22.03
N LEU A 359 42.48 -3.63 -22.51
CA LEU A 359 42.51 -4.76 -23.43
C LEU A 359 42.58 -4.34 -24.90
N PHE A 360 42.06 -3.18 -25.27
CA PHE A 360 41.85 -2.82 -26.67
C PHE A 360 42.60 -1.56 -27.14
N SER A 361 43.21 -0.77 -26.26
CA SER A 361 43.95 0.46 -26.61
C SER A 361 45.15 0.27 -27.52
N ASP A 362 45.72 -0.93 -27.58
CA ASP A 362 46.81 -1.30 -28.49
C ASP A 362 46.31 -1.87 -29.84
N THR A 363 44.99 -2.05 -29.96
CA THR A 363 44.33 -2.78 -31.05
C THR A 363 43.41 -1.87 -31.87
N ILE A 364 42.76 -0.89 -31.25
CA ILE A 364 41.89 0.11 -31.89
C ILE A 364 42.27 1.53 -31.46
N SER A 365 41.87 2.51 -32.26
CA SER A 365 42.11 3.93 -31.97
C SER A 365 41.31 4.42 -30.75
N GLY A 366 41.73 5.54 -30.18
CA GLY A 366 41.00 6.17 -29.06
C GLY A 366 39.59 6.63 -29.43
N GLU A 367 39.36 7.00 -30.69
CA GLU A 367 38.04 7.41 -31.20
C GLU A 367 37.10 6.20 -31.29
N GLU A 368 37.55 5.09 -31.88
CA GLU A 368 36.79 3.83 -31.92
C GLU A 368 36.48 3.31 -30.51
N LEU A 369 37.45 3.42 -29.58
CA LEU A 369 37.24 3.09 -28.17
C LEU A 369 36.08 3.89 -27.57
N SER A 370 36.12 5.22 -27.72
CA SER A 370 35.09 6.12 -27.19
C SER A 370 33.72 5.84 -27.80
N ASP A 371 33.65 5.59 -29.11
CA ASP A 371 32.41 5.33 -29.83
C ASP A 371 31.72 4.02 -29.40
N MET A 372 32.50 3.03 -28.97
CA MET A 372 31.96 1.72 -28.55
C MET A 372 31.44 1.70 -27.10
N LEU A 373 31.90 2.60 -26.23
CA LEU A 373 31.57 2.58 -24.80
C LEU A 373 30.07 2.71 -24.48
N PRO A 374 29.29 3.61 -25.11
CA PRO A 374 27.85 3.74 -24.83
C PRO A 374 27.07 2.46 -25.17
N ASP A 375 27.38 1.83 -26.30
CA ASP A 375 26.73 0.59 -26.71
C ASP A 375 27.13 -0.59 -25.81
N LEU A 376 28.39 -0.62 -25.39
CA LEU A 376 28.88 -1.62 -24.44
C LEU A 376 28.16 -1.51 -23.09
N TRP A 377 27.97 -0.29 -22.59
CA TRP A 377 27.23 -0.04 -21.35
C TRP A 377 25.74 -0.40 -21.50
N SER A 378 25.13 -0.08 -22.64
CA SER A 378 23.76 -0.49 -22.97
C SER A 378 23.61 -2.02 -22.96
N ALA A 379 24.58 -2.73 -23.55
CA ALA A 379 24.61 -4.20 -23.55
C ALA A 379 24.79 -4.76 -22.12
N PHE A 380 25.67 -4.16 -21.31
CA PHE A 380 25.84 -4.51 -19.90
C PHE A 380 24.52 -4.39 -19.14
N LEU A 381 23.85 -3.23 -19.19
CA LEU A 381 22.60 -2.98 -18.47
C LEU A 381 21.49 -3.93 -18.90
N SER A 382 21.37 -4.18 -20.20
CA SER A 382 20.38 -5.10 -20.76
C SER A 382 20.62 -6.53 -20.25
N SER A 383 21.85 -7.03 -20.35
CA SER A 383 22.18 -8.39 -19.89
C SER A 383 22.09 -8.50 -18.36
N TRP A 384 22.54 -7.49 -17.61
CA TRP A 384 22.44 -7.47 -16.16
C TRP A 384 20.98 -7.64 -15.73
N ARG A 385 20.07 -6.81 -16.26
CA ARG A 385 18.63 -6.86 -15.94
C ARG A 385 18.00 -8.19 -16.36
N ALA A 386 18.32 -8.72 -17.54
CA ALA A 386 17.76 -9.98 -18.04
C ALA A 386 18.19 -11.21 -17.23
N ASN A 387 19.35 -11.16 -16.59
CA ASN A 387 19.94 -12.27 -15.83
C ASN A 387 19.75 -12.13 -14.31
N ASN A 388 18.69 -11.46 -13.86
CA ASN A 388 18.34 -11.25 -12.43
C ASN A 388 18.00 -12.52 -11.63
N ARG A 389 17.92 -13.68 -12.29
CA ARG A 389 17.69 -15.00 -11.67
C ARG A 389 18.96 -15.74 -11.27
N LEU A 390 20.11 -15.25 -11.71
CA LEU A 390 21.40 -15.88 -11.44
C LEU A 390 22.00 -15.32 -10.16
N GLU A 391 22.72 -16.18 -9.44
CA GLU A 391 23.62 -15.73 -8.38
C GLU A 391 24.70 -14.80 -8.94
N SER A 392 25.22 -13.90 -8.10
CA SER A 392 26.08 -12.77 -8.52
C SER A 392 27.25 -13.15 -9.44
N LYS A 393 27.95 -14.27 -9.18
CA LYS A 393 29.10 -14.76 -9.96
C LYS A 393 28.67 -15.33 -11.30
N ALA A 394 27.63 -16.14 -11.35
CA ALA A 394 27.03 -16.63 -12.58
C ALA A 394 26.47 -15.47 -13.41
N ARG A 395 25.84 -14.47 -12.78
CA ARG A 395 25.33 -13.25 -13.42
C ARG A 395 26.46 -12.46 -14.07
N CYS A 396 27.54 -12.18 -13.34
CA CYS A 396 28.71 -11.46 -13.87
C CYS A 396 29.37 -12.20 -15.05
N ARG A 397 29.49 -13.53 -14.95
CA ARG A 397 30.00 -14.37 -16.05
C ARG A 397 29.10 -14.27 -17.28
N ARG A 398 27.79 -14.40 -17.09
CA ARG A 398 26.83 -14.36 -18.20
C ARG A 398 26.83 -12.99 -18.89
N VAL A 399 26.88 -11.91 -18.11
CA VAL A 399 26.97 -10.54 -18.65
C VAL A 399 28.22 -10.35 -19.50
N SER A 400 29.38 -10.80 -19.03
CA SER A 400 30.62 -10.71 -19.81
C SER A 400 30.54 -11.48 -21.14
N VAL A 401 29.90 -12.66 -21.14
CA VAL A 401 29.66 -13.44 -22.37
C VAL A 401 28.71 -12.70 -23.31
N ASP A 402 27.56 -12.23 -22.82
CA ASP A 402 26.57 -11.54 -23.65
C ASP A 402 27.15 -10.25 -24.27
N MET A 403 27.96 -9.50 -23.52
CA MET A 403 28.65 -8.30 -24.03
C MET A 403 29.65 -8.60 -25.14
N THR A 404 30.22 -9.81 -25.17
CA THR A 404 31.16 -10.20 -26.23
C THR A 404 30.48 -10.21 -27.60
N SER A 405 29.20 -10.60 -27.67
CA SER A 405 28.40 -10.54 -28.90
C SER A 405 28.33 -9.11 -29.43
N CYS A 406 28.05 -8.13 -28.56
CA CYS A 406 28.01 -6.72 -28.92
C CYS A 406 29.35 -6.22 -29.45
N LEU A 407 30.45 -6.60 -28.79
CA LEU A 407 31.79 -6.25 -29.25
C LEU A 407 32.11 -6.87 -30.61
N MET A 408 31.73 -8.12 -30.86
CA MET A 408 31.97 -8.78 -32.14
C MET A 408 31.27 -8.09 -33.32
N GLU A 409 30.07 -7.54 -33.13
CA GLU A 409 29.35 -6.79 -34.16
C GLU A 409 30.02 -5.45 -34.52
N LYS A 410 30.82 -4.90 -33.61
CA LYS A 410 31.48 -3.60 -33.76
C LYS A 410 32.84 -3.66 -34.43
N PHE A 411 33.51 -4.82 -34.41
CA PHE A 411 34.81 -4.97 -35.05
C PHE A 411 34.68 -5.33 -36.54
N ASP A 412 35.32 -4.55 -37.40
CA ASP A 412 35.52 -4.93 -38.79
C ASP A 412 36.70 -5.91 -38.92
N PHE A 413 36.36 -7.19 -39.00
CA PHE A 413 37.34 -8.27 -39.13
C PHE A 413 38.07 -8.32 -40.48
N SER A 414 37.64 -7.53 -41.48
CA SER A 414 38.31 -7.46 -42.79
C SER A 414 39.57 -6.59 -42.75
N ASN A 415 39.61 -5.59 -41.86
CA ASN A 415 40.70 -4.62 -41.72
C ASN A 415 41.57 -4.83 -40.47
N CYS A 416 41.21 -5.78 -39.60
CA CYS A 416 41.83 -5.95 -38.29
C CYS A 416 42.77 -7.16 -38.17
N ARG A 417 43.61 -7.14 -37.13
CA ARG A 417 44.35 -8.31 -36.63
C ARG A 417 43.39 -9.30 -35.98
N PHE A 418 42.63 -10.05 -36.79
CA PHE A 418 41.59 -10.99 -36.36
C PHE A 418 41.97 -11.85 -35.14
N ARG A 419 43.18 -12.44 -35.19
CA ARG A 419 43.70 -13.29 -34.10
C ARG A 419 43.91 -12.51 -32.80
N LEU A 420 44.39 -11.26 -32.88
CA LEU A 420 44.61 -10.40 -31.72
C LEU A 420 43.27 -10.00 -31.08
N ILE A 421 42.29 -9.58 -31.87
CA ILE A 421 40.96 -9.22 -31.37
C ILE A 421 40.29 -10.40 -30.66
N LEU A 422 40.34 -11.61 -31.25
CA LEU A 422 39.81 -12.80 -30.59
C LEU A 422 40.51 -13.10 -29.25
N GLN A 423 41.83 -12.92 -29.18
CA GLN A 423 42.57 -13.07 -27.93
C GLN A 423 42.14 -12.03 -26.88
N ARG A 424 41.92 -10.77 -27.29
CA ARG A 424 41.41 -9.71 -26.39
C ARG A 424 40.00 -9.99 -25.91
N LEU A 425 39.10 -10.45 -26.79
CA LEU A 425 37.73 -10.86 -26.42
C LEU A 425 37.72 -12.07 -25.46
N GLN A 426 38.60 -13.05 -25.65
CA GLN A 426 38.77 -14.14 -24.67
C GLN A 426 39.32 -13.63 -23.32
N GLY A 427 40.24 -12.67 -23.36
CA GLY A 427 40.75 -11.98 -22.17
C GLY A 427 39.64 -11.23 -21.43
N TRP A 428 38.76 -10.54 -22.16
CA TRP A 428 37.57 -9.88 -21.64
C TRP A 428 36.64 -10.87 -20.93
N GLN A 429 36.26 -11.96 -21.60
CA GLN A 429 35.38 -13.00 -21.04
C GLN A 429 35.94 -13.68 -19.79
N ARG A 430 37.26 -13.87 -19.72
CA ARG A 430 37.90 -14.49 -18.56
C ARG A 430 38.12 -13.52 -17.41
N GLY A 431 38.51 -12.28 -17.72
CA GLY A 431 38.97 -11.31 -16.73
C GLY A 431 37.85 -10.47 -16.12
N LEU A 432 36.89 -9.99 -16.91
CA LEU A 432 35.86 -9.08 -16.42
C LEU A 432 34.99 -9.67 -15.28
N PRO A 433 34.53 -10.93 -15.35
CA PRO A 433 33.63 -11.47 -14.34
C PRO A 433 34.18 -11.38 -12.92
N ASP A 434 35.46 -11.69 -12.71
CA ASP A 434 36.07 -11.69 -11.38
C ASP A 434 36.15 -10.28 -10.79
N HIS A 435 36.36 -9.26 -11.63
CA HIS A 435 36.38 -7.85 -11.20
C HIS A 435 34.96 -7.36 -10.86
N LEU A 436 33.97 -7.71 -11.68
CA LEU A 436 32.57 -7.37 -11.39
C LEU A 436 32.07 -8.03 -10.10
N VAL A 437 32.42 -9.30 -9.87
CA VAL A 437 32.07 -10.01 -8.62
C VAL A 437 32.73 -9.33 -7.43
N SER A 438 34.01 -8.99 -7.52
CA SER A 438 34.72 -8.28 -6.44
C SER A 438 34.06 -6.94 -6.10
N GLU A 439 33.68 -6.14 -7.10
CA GLU A 439 32.97 -4.88 -6.88
C GLU A 439 31.57 -5.10 -6.29
N TYR A 440 30.83 -6.08 -6.80
CA TYR A 440 29.49 -6.40 -6.29
C TYR A 440 29.53 -6.79 -4.80
N VAL A 441 30.45 -7.67 -4.42
CA VAL A 441 30.66 -8.09 -3.02
C VAL A 441 31.06 -6.89 -2.16
N SER A 442 31.97 -6.04 -2.64
CA SER A 442 32.37 -4.83 -1.90
C SER A 442 31.22 -3.85 -1.67
N VAL A 443 30.35 -3.68 -2.68
CA VAL A 443 29.15 -2.85 -2.57
C VAL A 443 28.17 -3.47 -1.58
N GLU A 444 27.94 -4.78 -1.65
CA GLU A 444 27.00 -5.46 -0.76
C GLU A 444 27.45 -5.44 0.71
N ASP A 445 28.76 -5.61 0.96
CA ASP A 445 29.35 -5.49 2.30
C ASP A 445 29.17 -4.09 2.88
N ARG A 446 29.38 -3.05 2.06
CA ARG A 446 29.17 -1.66 2.47
C ARG A 446 27.71 -1.38 2.72
N PHE A 447 26.83 -1.80 1.82
CA PHE A 447 25.39 -1.60 1.91
C PHE A 447 24.78 -2.28 3.15
N SER A 448 25.35 -3.42 3.55
CA SER A 448 24.97 -4.13 4.79
C SER A 448 25.30 -3.35 6.06
N ARG A 449 26.30 -2.46 6.03
CA ARG A 449 26.70 -1.62 7.17
C ARG A 449 26.01 -0.26 7.16
N GLU A 450 25.85 0.31 5.97
CA GLU A 450 25.22 1.62 5.77
C GLU A 450 24.40 1.60 4.48
N GLN A 451 23.07 1.57 4.64
CA GLN A 451 22.16 1.57 3.50
C GLN A 451 22.18 2.94 2.81
N SER A 452 22.48 2.94 1.52
CA SER A 452 22.49 4.16 0.70
C SER A 452 21.10 4.55 0.19
N THR A 453 20.08 3.72 0.40
CA THR A 453 18.69 3.90 -0.05
C THR A 453 18.15 5.31 0.16
N PRO A 454 18.32 5.95 1.34
CA PRO A 454 17.83 7.32 1.57
C PRO A 454 18.32 8.36 0.56
N ARG A 455 19.48 8.15 -0.07
CA ARG A 455 20.10 9.10 -1.03
C ARG A 455 19.38 9.13 -2.38
N TYR A 456 18.49 8.17 -2.61
CA TYR A 456 17.83 7.90 -3.88
C TYR A 456 16.33 8.19 -3.87
N LEU A 457 15.69 8.16 -2.70
CA LEU A 457 14.23 8.27 -2.59
C LEU A 457 13.73 9.71 -2.72
N GLY A 458 12.49 9.85 -3.19
CA GLY A 458 11.72 11.08 -3.15
C GLY A 458 11.42 11.54 -1.73
N LYS A 459 11.07 12.81 -1.58
CA LYS A 459 10.90 13.48 -0.28
C LYS A 459 9.90 12.76 0.64
N SER A 460 8.74 12.37 0.13
CA SER A 460 7.69 11.74 0.95
C SER A 460 7.90 10.25 1.10
N THR A 461 8.36 9.57 0.05
CA THR A 461 8.67 8.13 0.10
C THR A 461 9.84 7.84 1.05
N LEU A 462 10.83 8.75 1.14
CA LEU A 462 11.90 8.70 2.14
C LEU A 462 11.37 8.72 3.57
N ARG A 463 10.35 9.54 3.88
CA ARG A 463 9.78 9.61 5.23
C ARG A 463 9.12 8.29 5.61
N LEU A 464 8.37 7.69 4.68
CA LEU A 464 7.71 6.40 4.91
C LEU A 464 8.73 5.27 5.05
N TYR A 465 9.77 5.27 4.22
CA TYR A 465 10.89 4.34 4.34
C TYR A 465 11.61 4.44 5.69
N ASN A 466 11.95 5.66 6.15
CA ASN A 466 12.60 5.87 7.45
C ASN A 466 11.69 5.50 8.62
N PHE A 467 10.37 5.68 8.49
CA PHE A 467 9.43 5.19 9.48
C PHE A 467 9.57 3.68 9.67
N VAL A 468 9.63 2.91 8.58
CA VAL A 468 9.76 1.44 8.63
C VAL A 468 11.16 1.01 9.09
N ARG A 469 12.21 1.51 8.44
CA ARG A 469 13.59 1.07 8.69
C ARG A 469 14.17 1.60 10.00
N THR A 470 13.88 2.84 10.35
CA THR A 470 14.49 3.51 11.52
C THR A 470 13.57 3.50 12.74
N ARG A 471 12.30 3.89 12.58
CA ARG A 471 11.39 4.03 13.75
C ARG A 471 10.80 2.69 14.20
N LEU A 472 10.39 1.83 13.26
CA LEU A 472 9.90 0.49 13.59
C LEU A 472 11.02 -0.55 13.70
N GLY A 473 12.22 -0.25 13.20
CA GLY A 473 13.38 -1.15 13.26
C GLY A 473 13.25 -2.40 12.37
N SER A 474 12.43 -2.34 11.31
CA SER A 474 12.30 -3.47 10.38
C SER A 474 13.52 -3.55 9.46
N GLU A 475 14.31 -4.60 9.58
CA GLU A 475 15.54 -4.79 8.80
C GLU A 475 15.28 -5.32 7.37
N ARG A 476 16.30 -5.19 6.50
CA ARG A 476 16.30 -5.80 5.16
C ARG A 476 16.38 -7.32 5.31
N VAL A 477 15.51 -8.06 4.62
CA VAL A 477 15.49 -9.52 4.72
C VAL A 477 16.58 -10.16 3.87
N ARG A 478 17.27 -11.11 4.49
CA ARG A 478 18.26 -12.01 3.90
C ARG A 478 17.98 -13.44 4.34
N ALA A 479 18.48 -14.41 3.58
CA ALA A 479 18.53 -15.79 4.05
C ALA A 479 19.41 -15.86 5.32
N PRO A 480 19.04 -16.68 6.32
CA PRO A 480 19.92 -16.92 7.46
C PRO A 480 21.25 -17.48 6.97
N ASN A 481 22.35 -16.99 7.52
CA ASN A 481 23.67 -17.59 7.27
C ASN A 481 23.64 -19.06 7.72
N ASP A 482 24.48 -19.92 7.15
CA ASP A 482 24.58 -21.32 7.60
C ASP A 482 24.87 -21.43 9.12
N ASP A 483 25.50 -20.41 9.72
CA ASP A 483 25.73 -20.32 11.18
C ASP A 483 24.48 -19.95 12.01
N ASP A 484 23.43 -19.40 11.39
CA ASP A 484 22.16 -19.04 12.05
C ASP A 484 21.09 -20.14 11.93
N ARG A 485 21.40 -21.26 11.26
CA ARG A 485 20.50 -22.42 11.22
C ARG A 485 20.59 -23.16 12.53
N ASN A 486 19.50 -23.16 13.28
CA ASN A 486 19.32 -24.04 14.42
C ASN A 486 19.53 -25.50 13.94
N PRO A 487 20.52 -26.25 14.46
CA PRO A 487 20.84 -27.59 13.97
C PRO A 487 19.74 -28.64 14.22
N ASP A 488 18.65 -28.26 14.89
CA ASP A 488 17.51 -29.13 15.22
C ASP A 488 16.34 -29.06 14.19
N TYR A 489 16.55 -28.53 12.98
CA TYR A 489 15.55 -28.53 11.89
C TYR A 489 16.04 -29.18 10.60
#